data_AF-A0A0T6B190-F1
#
_entry.id   AF-A0A0T6B190-F1
#
_cell.length_a   1.000
_cell.length_b   1.000
_cell.length_c   1.000
_cell.angle_alpha   90.00
_cell.angle_beta   90.00
_cell.angle_gamma   90.00
#
_symmetry.space_group_name_H-M   'P 1'
#
loop_
_entity.id
_entity.type
_entity.pdbx_description
1 polymer ?
#
loop_
_entity_poly.entity_id
_entity_poly.type
_entity_poly.pdbx_seq_one_letter_code
_entity_poly.pdbx_strand_id
1 'polypeptide(L)'
;LHTGSVLAGVVGVKMPRYCMFGHNVTIANKFESGSEPLRINISPTTYEMIGDYPGFDFEERAREYLPKDFPAHIRGTCYFLNAYKHPDMPEDATLDEHIDAACRDVGLYFDNS
;
A
#
# COMPACT_ATOMS: atom_id res chain seq x y z
N LEU A 1 2.74 1.92 3.50
CA LEU A 1 1.64 2.36 2.61
C LEU A 1 0.58 3.09 3.43
N HIS A 2 0.11 4.22 2.93
CA HIS A 2 -0.94 5.00 3.59
C HIS A 2 -1.87 5.64 2.57
N THR A 3 -3.15 5.69 2.92
CA THR A 3 -4.20 6.28 2.09
C THR A 3 -4.78 7.52 2.76
N GLY A 4 -4.82 8.61 2.02
CA GLY A 4 -5.48 9.85 2.44
C GLY A 4 -5.44 10.91 1.33
N SER A 5 -6.22 11.98 1.53
CA SER A 5 -6.25 13.12 0.61
C SER A 5 -4.92 13.89 0.61
N VAL A 6 -4.49 14.35 -0.56
CA VAL A 6 -3.23 15.07 -0.77
C VAL A 6 -3.41 16.23 -1.74
N LEU A 7 -2.52 17.22 -1.65
CA LEU A 7 -2.39 18.26 -2.66
C LEU A 7 -1.24 17.88 -3.60
N ALA A 8 -1.51 17.79 -4.90
CA ALA A 8 -0.50 17.52 -5.92
C ALA A 8 -0.20 18.77 -6.75
N GLY A 9 1.05 18.93 -7.18
CA GLY A 9 1.46 20.03 -8.06
C GLY A 9 2.65 19.67 -8.94
N VAL A 10 2.76 20.34 -10.09
CA VAL A 10 3.93 20.25 -10.97
C VAL A 10 4.88 21.39 -10.65
N VAL A 11 6.13 21.05 -10.31
CA VAL A 11 7.16 22.00 -9.91
C VAL A 11 8.27 22.05 -10.97
N GLY A 12 8.54 23.26 -11.46
CA GLY A 12 9.58 23.54 -12.45
C GLY A 12 9.05 23.55 -13.89
N VAL A 13 9.55 24.50 -14.69
CA VAL A 13 9.10 24.71 -16.08
C VAL A 13 9.91 23.86 -17.07
N LYS A 14 11.25 23.89 -16.96
CA LYS A 14 12.15 23.17 -17.88
C LYS A 14 12.27 21.68 -17.55
N MET A 15 12.16 21.33 -16.27
CA MET A 15 12.23 19.96 -15.75
C MET A 15 11.08 19.75 -14.76
N PRO A 16 9.86 19.48 -15.26
CA PRO A 16 8.69 19.33 -14.41
C PRO A 16 8.82 18.11 -13.50
N ARG A 17 8.56 18.31 -12.21
CA ARG A 17 8.52 17.27 -11.18
C ARG A 17 7.15 17.24 -10.54
N TYR A 18 6.54 16.06 -10.43
CA TYR A 18 5.32 15.88 -9.66
C TYR A 18 5.66 15.85 -8.18
N CYS A 19 5.06 16.76 -7.42
CA CYS A 19 5.26 16.86 -5.97
C CYS A 19 3.92 16.71 -5.25
N MET A 20 3.95 15.91 -4.18
CA MET A 20 2.80 15.66 -3.32
C MET A 20 3.04 16.37 -1.99
N PHE A 21 2.04 17.07 -1.49
CA PHE A 21 2.09 17.85 -0.26
C PHE A 21 0.88 17.57 0.63
N GLY A 22 1.02 17.90 1.91
CA GLY A 22 -0.05 17.81 2.91
C GLY A 22 0.24 16.82 4.03
N HIS A 23 -0.63 16.83 5.05
CA HIS A 23 -0.45 16.06 6.27
C HIS A 23 -0.33 14.55 6.01
N ASN A 24 -1.15 14.00 5.12
CA ASN A 24 -1.11 12.57 4.78
C ASN A 24 0.19 12.13 4.10
N VAL A 25 0.90 13.03 3.40
CA VAL A 25 2.23 12.73 2.85
C VAL A 25 3.25 12.55 3.96
N THR A 26 3.19 13.40 5.00
CA THR A 26 4.04 13.26 6.19
C THR A 26 3.69 12.00 6.99
N ILE A 27 2.41 11.66 7.12
CA ILE A 27 1.97 10.42 7.77
C ILE A 27 2.45 9.19 6.99
N ALA A 28 2.34 9.19 5.66
CA ALA A 28 2.85 8.11 4.82
C ALA A 28 4.35 7.88 5.02
N ASN A 29 5.15 8.96 5.12
CA ASN A 29 6.56 8.88 5.46
C ASN A 29 6.77 8.23 6.85
N LYS A 30 6.00 8.63 7.87
CA LYS A 30 6.09 8.03 9.21
C LYS A 30 5.72 6.54 9.22
N PHE A 31 4.80 6.10 8.37
CA PHE A 31 4.50 4.67 8.21
C PHE A 31 5.67 3.89 7.62
N GLU A 32 6.40 4.47 6.68
CA GLU A 32 7.62 3.88 6.12
C GLU A 32 8.73 3.83 7.17
N SER A 33 9.00 4.95 7.85
CA SER A 33 10.09 5.03 8.83
C SER A 33 9.81 4.24 10.11
N GLY A 34 8.53 3.96 10.42
CA GLY A 34 8.10 3.07 11.50
C GLY A 34 7.89 1.61 11.07
N SER A 35 8.26 1.27 9.83
CA SER A 35 8.28 -0.11 9.35
C SER A 35 9.50 -0.88 9.87
N GLU A 36 9.52 -2.18 9.60
CA GLU A 36 10.64 -3.06 9.86
C GLU A 36 11.33 -3.44 8.54
N PRO A 37 12.65 -3.75 8.56
CA PRO A 37 13.35 -4.21 7.37
C PRO A 37 12.65 -5.41 6.72
N LEU A 38 12.53 -5.39 5.40
CA LEU A 38 11.86 -6.45 4.60
C LEU A 38 10.36 -6.63 4.92
N ARG A 39 9.71 -5.64 5.53
CA ARG A 39 8.28 -5.67 5.83
C ARG A 39 7.56 -4.49 5.17
N ILE A 40 6.35 -4.73 4.68
CA ILE A 40 5.50 -3.70 4.09
C ILE A 40 4.47 -3.27 5.14
N ASN A 41 4.75 -2.19 5.86
CA ASN A 41 3.82 -1.64 6.85
C ASN A 41 2.68 -0.88 6.15
N ILE A 42 1.43 -1.20 6.45
CA ILE A 42 0.24 -0.55 5.91
C ILE A 42 -0.60 0.10 7.00
N SER A 43 -1.14 1.28 6.70
CA SER A 43 -2.01 2.02 7.60
C SER A 43 -3.43 1.42 7.66
N PRO A 44 -4.21 1.68 8.72
CA PRO A 44 -5.59 1.20 8.80
C PRO A 44 -6.47 1.72 7.65
N THR A 45 -6.21 2.92 7.14
CA THR A 45 -6.97 3.48 6.00
C THR A 45 -6.65 2.78 4.68
N THR A 46 -5.45 2.21 4.55
CA THR A 46 -5.11 1.37 3.39
C THR A 46 -5.74 -0.01 3.55
N TYR A 47 -5.61 -0.60 4.74
CA TYR A 47 -6.23 -1.90 5.06
C TYR A 47 -7.74 -1.89 4.82
N GLU A 48 -8.46 -0.83 5.20
CA GLU A 48 -9.90 -0.70 4.93
C GLU A 48 -10.25 -0.77 3.44
N MET A 49 -9.35 -0.37 2.54
CA MET A 49 -9.61 -0.45 1.09
C MET A 49 -9.26 -1.80 0.48
N ILE A 50 -8.27 -2.52 1.01
CA ILE A 50 -7.76 -3.76 0.41
C ILE A 50 -8.07 -5.02 1.24
N GLY A 51 -8.58 -4.86 2.47
CA GLY A 51 -8.81 -5.96 3.40
C GLY A 51 -9.93 -6.90 2.98
N ASP A 52 -10.92 -6.39 2.23
CA ASP A 52 -12.01 -7.18 1.66
C ASP A 52 -11.64 -7.85 0.33
N TYR A 53 -10.48 -7.51 -0.26
CA TYR A 53 -10.01 -8.15 -1.48
C TYR A 53 -9.36 -9.49 -1.14
N PRO A 54 -9.83 -10.60 -1.75
CA PRO A 54 -9.27 -11.91 -1.48
C PRO A 54 -7.81 -11.99 -1.96
N GLY A 55 -7.03 -12.84 -1.30
CA GLY A 55 -5.65 -13.16 -1.72
C GLY A 55 -4.57 -12.40 -0.97
N PHE A 56 -4.86 -11.28 -0.32
CA PHE A 56 -3.89 -10.58 0.51
C PHE A 56 -3.73 -11.24 1.89
N ASP A 57 -2.49 -11.44 2.32
CA ASP A 57 -2.14 -11.91 3.67
C ASP A 57 -1.64 -10.74 4.53
N PHE A 58 -2.27 -10.55 5.69
CA PHE A 58 -1.99 -9.45 6.60
C PHE A 58 -1.65 -9.96 8.01
N GLU A 59 -0.63 -9.36 8.61
CA GLU A 59 -0.29 -9.54 10.01
C GLU A 59 -0.65 -8.27 10.80
N GLU A 60 -1.58 -8.37 11.75
CA GLU A 60 -2.00 -7.25 12.59
C GLU A 60 -0.89 -6.84 13.57
N ARG A 61 -0.64 -5.53 13.70
CA ARG A 61 0.30 -4.97 14.68
C ARG A 61 -0.46 -4.20 15.77
N ALA A 62 0.17 -4.01 16.93
CA ALA A 62 -0.42 -3.21 18.00
C ALA A 62 -0.57 -1.73 17.61
N ARG A 63 -1.62 -1.07 18.13
CA ARG A 63 -1.94 0.34 17.80
C ARG A 63 -0.84 1.32 18.21
N GLU A 64 0.03 0.94 19.14
CA GLU A 64 1.22 1.71 19.55
C GLU A 64 2.26 1.90 18.44
N TYR A 65 2.25 1.05 17.40
CA TYR A 65 3.09 1.18 16.23
C TYR A 65 2.55 2.20 15.20
N LEU A 66 1.37 2.79 15.45
CA LEU A 66 0.89 3.91 14.63
C LEU A 66 1.74 5.16 14.85
N PRO A 67 1.92 6.02 13.83
CA PRO A 67 2.52 7.33 14.01
C PRO A 67 1.81 8.13 15.10
N LYS A 68 2.57 8.82 15.96
CA LYS A 68 2.00 9.61 17.09
C LYS A 68 0.98 10.67 16.64
N ASP A 69 1.18 11.24 15.46
CA ASP A 69 0.29 12.25 14.87
C ASP A 69 -0.83 11.63 14.02
N PHE A 70 -0.98 10.30 14.03
CA PHE A 70 -2.05 9.63 13.31
C PHE A 70 -3.42 10.00 13.93
N PRO A 71 -4.43 10.35 13.12
CA PRO A 71 -5.70 10.85 13.66
C PRO A 71 -6.39 9.84 14.57
N ALA A 72 -6.59 10.20 15.84
CA ALA A 72 -7.13 9.30 16.86
C ALA A 72 -8.56 8.81 16.58
N HIS A 73 -9.34 9.56 15.80
CA HIS A 73 -10.70 9.20 15.43
C HIS A 73 -10.76 8.05 14.40
N ILE A 74 -9.65 7.79 13.67
CA ILE A 74 -9.56 6.67 12.74
C ILE A 74 -9.36 5.39 13.57
N ARG A 75 -10.26 4.44 13.39
CA ARG A 75 -10.27 3.14 14.09
C ARG A 75 -9.23 2.19 13.47
N GLY A 76 -9.06 1.03 14.09
CA GLY A 76 -8.14 -0.01 13.60
C GLY A 76 -6.70 0.19 14.02
N THR A 77 -5.81 -0.56 13.39
CA THR A 77 -4.37 -0.53 13.66
C THR A 77 -3.58 -0.66 12.36
N CYS A 78 -2.25 -0.68 12.43
CA CYS A 78 -1.42 -0.99 11.28
C CYS A 78 -1.22 -2.50 11.11
N TYR A 79 -0.88 -2.89 9.89
CA TYR A 79 -0.66 -4.28 9.52
C TYR A 79 0.66 -4.37 8.75
N PHE A 80 1.28 -5.53 8.77
CA PHE A 80 2.21 -5.89 7.72
C PHE A 80 1.48 -6.62 6.60
N LEU A 81 1.72 -6.21 5.36
CA LEU A 81 1.33 -6.97 4.18
C LEU A 81 2.44 -7.99 3.87
N ASN A 82 2.10 -9.28 3.98
CA ASN A 82 3.05 -10.37 3.85
C ASN A 82 3.13 -10.90 2.42
N ALA A 83 1.98 -11.14 1.80
CA ALA A 83 1.89 -11.80 0.51
C ALA A 83 0.59 -11.45 -0.21
N TYR A 84 0.58 -11.75 -1.51
CA TYR A 84 -0.62 -11.81 -2.32
C TYR A 84 -0.61 -13.12 -3.11
N LYS A 85 -1.74 -13.84 -3.08
CA LYS A 85 -2.01 -15.00 -3.93
C LYS A 85 -3.30 -14.74 -4.68
N HIS A 86 -3.24 -14.78 -6.00
CA HIS A 86 -4.42 -14.61 -6.84
C HIS A 86 -5.48 -15.69 -6.51
N PRO A 87 -6.74 -15.31 -6.21
CA PRO A 87 -7.76 -16.24 -5.73
C PRO A 87 -8.12 -17.33 -6.75
N ASP A 88 -8.06 -17.00 -8.05
CA ASP A 88 -8.38 -17.94 -9.13
C ASP A 88 -7.19 -18.80 -9.61
N MET A 89 -6.03 -18.69 -8.95
CA MET A 89 -4.84 -19.47 -9.29
C MET A 89 -4.59 -20.57 -8.24
N PRO A 90 -4.04 -21.73 -8.64
CA PRO A 90 -3.60 -22.76 -7.70
C PRO A 90 -2.63 -22.20 -6.65
N GLU A 91 -2.71 -22.68 -5.40
CA GLU A 91 -1.85 -22.17 -4.32
C GLU A 91 -0.36 -22.48 -4.50
N ASP A 92 -0.05 -23.50 -5.30
CA ASP A 92 1.29 -23.97 -5.67
C ASP A 92 1.81 -23.34 -6.96
N ALA A 93 1.01 -22.49 -7.62
CA ALA A 93 1.47 -21.68 -8.73
C ALA A 93 2.61 -20.76 -8.29
N THR A 94 3.49 -20.45 -9.24
CA THR A 94 4.61 -19.55 -9.00
C THR A 94 4.12 -18.13 -8.70
N LEU A 95 4.97 -17.35 -8.00
CA LEU A 95 4.65 -15.95 -7.71
C LEU A 95 4.44 -15.14 -9.01
N ASP A 96 5.23 -15.41 -10.05
CA ASP A 96 5.10 -14.75 -11.35
C ASP A 96 3.74 -15.04 -11.99
N GLU A 97 3.24 -16.28 -11.91
CA GLU A 97 1.91 -16.63 -12.43
C GLU A 97 0.78 -15.92 -11.66
N HIS A 98 0.90 -15.78 -10.35
CA HIS A 98 -0.05 -15.01 -9.54
C HIS A 98 -0.01 -13.50 -9.87
N ILE A 99 1.18 -12.94 -10.07
CA ILE A 99 1.37 -11.54 -10.47
C ILE A 99 0.77 -11.32 -11.86
N ASP A 100 1.06 -12.19 -12.82
CA ASP A 100 0.55 -12.10 -14.17
C ASP A 100 -0.98 -12.14 -14.17
N ALA A 101 -1.59 -13.09 -13.45
CA ALA A 101 -3.05 -13.15 -13.31
C ALA A 101 -3.63 -11.84 -12.76
N ALA A 102 -3.04 -11.28 -11.70
CA ALA A 102 -3.50 -10.01 -11.14
C ALA A 102 -3.36 -8.84 -12.13
N CYS A 103 -2.24 -8.77 -12.85
CA CYS A 103 -2.01 -7.74 -13.86
C CYS A 103 -3.05 -7.80 -15.00
N ARG A 104 -3.49 -9.01 -15.38
CA ARG A 104 -4.56 -9.18 -16.37
C ARG A 104 -5.88 -8.62 -15.86
N ASP A 105 -6.23 -8.90 -14.61
CA ASP A 105 -7.48 -8.45 -13.99
C ASP A 105 -7.59 -6.93 -13.91
N VAL A 106 -6.47 -6.23 -13.70
CA VAL A 106 -6.43 -4.77 -13.64
C VAL A 106 -6.06 -4.09 -14.97
N GLY A 107 -5.88 -4.86 -16.05
CA GLY A 107 -5.58 -4.34 -17.39
C GLY A 107 -4.17 -3.76 -17.55
N LEU A 108 -3.21 -4.16 -16.72
CA LEU A 108 -1.80 -3.70 -16.74
C LEU A 108 -0.91 -4.60 -17.60
N TYR A 109 -1.36 -4.97 -18.80
CA TYR A 109 -0.57 -5.78 -19.72
C TYR A 109 0.68 -5.04 -20.20
N PHE A 110 1.84 -5.68 -20.05
CA PHE A 110 3.06 -5.34 -20.79
C PHE A 110 3.11 -6.21 -22.04
N ASP A 111 2.78 -5.62 -23.19
CA ASP A 111 2.97 -6.28 -24.48
C ASP A 111 4.48 -6.39 -24.73
N ASN A 112 5.06 -7.56 -24.43
CA ASN A 112 6.44 -7.88 -24.83
C ASN A 112 6.42 -8.35 -26.28
N SER A 113 6.28 -7.41 -27.21
CA SER A 113 6.57 -7.59 -28.64
C SER A 113 8.07 -7.57 -28.91
#